data_AF-A0A292SEK6-F1
#
_entry.id   AF-A0A292SEK6-F1
#
_cell.length_a   1.000
_cell.length_b   1.000
_cell.length_c   1.000
_cell.angle_alpha   90.00
_cell.angle_beta   90.00
_cell.angle_gamma   90.00
#
_symmetry.space_group_name_H-M   'P 1'
#
loop_
_entity.id
_entity.type
_entity.pdbx_description
1 polymer ?
#
loop_
_entity_poly.entity_id
_entity_poly.type
_entity_poly.pdbx_seq_one_letter_code
_entity_poly.pdbx_strand_id
1 'polypeptide(L)' 'MIYDCFPFFNELDVLEIRLNVLYDIVDYFVITE' A
#
# COMPACT_ATOMS: atom_id res chain seq x y z
N MET A 1 4.22 12.48 8.99
CA MET A 1 4.52 11.11 8.58
C MET A 1 3.24 10.32 8.56
N ILE A 2 2.78 10.00 7.36
CA ILE A 2 1.57 9.25 7.04
C ILE A 2 2.01 7.85 6.60
N TYR A 3 1.40 6.83 7.20
CA TYR A 3 1.70 5.42 6.94
C TYR A 3 0.46 4.73 6.37
N ASP A 4 0.60 4.05 5.24
CA ASP A 4 -0.40 3.09 4.77
C ASP A 4 -0.03 1.69 5.27
N CYS A 5 -0.83 1.12 6.16
CA CYS A 5 -0.68 -0.26 6.60
C CYS A 5 -1.61 -1.15 5.77
N PHE A 6 -1.04 -2.04 4.96
CA PHE A 6 -1.78 -2.92 4.06
C PHE A 6 -1.48 -4.40 4.34
N PRO A 7 -2.47 -5.18 4.80
CA PRO A 7 -2.34 -6.63 4.82
C PRO A 7 -2.46 -7.18 3.39
N PHE A 8 -1.41 -7.86 2.94
CA PHE A 8 -1.26 -8.38 1.60
C PHE A 8 -1.65 -9.85 1.55
N PHE A 9 -2.81 -10.14 0.97
CA PHE A 9 -3.35 -11.49 0.84
C PHE A 9 -3.01 -12.17 -0.51
N ASN A 10 -1.81 -11.94 -1.04
CA ASN A 10 -1.40 -12.37 -2.39
C ASN A 10 -2.24 -11.80 -3.55
N GLU A 11 -3.05 -10.77 -3.30
CA GLU A 11 -3.83 -10.07 -4.32
C GLU A 11 -3.00 -8.93 -4.93
N LEU A 12 -2.17 -9.28 -5.91
CA LEU A 12 -1.23 -8.34 -6.56
C LEU A 12 -1.92 -7.15 -7.22
N ASP A 13 -3.09 -7.34 -7.83
CA ASP A 13 -3.84 -6.27 -8.50
C ASP A 13 -4.27 -5.19 -7.51
N VAL A 14 -4.69 -5.61 -6.30
CA VAL A 14 -5.11 -4.69 -5.23
C VAL A 14 -3.90 -3.90 -4.71
N LEU A 15 -2.76 -4.57 -4.54
CA LEU A 15 -1.52 -3.91 -4.14
C LEU A 15 -1.11 -2.85 -5.17
N GLU A 16 -1.14 -3.17 -6.45
CA GLU A 16 -0.77 -2.25 -7.53
C GLU A 16 -1.66 -0.99 -7.56
N ILE A 17 -2.98 -1.16 -7.48
CA ILE A 17 -3.93 -0.04 -7.42
C ILE A 17 -3.62 0.84 -6.21
N ARG A 18 -3.41 0.21 -5.05
CA ARG A 18 -3.22 0.91 -3.77
C ARG A 18 -1.91 1.69 -3.73
N LEU A 19 -0.83 1.12 -4.28
CA LEU A 19 0.44 1.82 -4.46
C LEU A 19 0.27 3.02 -5.40
N ASN A 20 -0.34 2.84 -6.57
CA ASN A 20 -0.53 3.93 -7.54
C ASN A 20 -1.40 5.08 -7.03
N VAL A 21 -2.46 4.79 -6.27
CA VAL A 21 -3.38 5.81 -5.75
C VAL A 21 -2.78 6.59 -4.58
N LEU A 22 -2.01 5.93 -3.72
CA LEU A 22 -1.51 6.52 -2.47
C LEU A 22 -0.06 7.00 -2.54
N TYR A 23 0.65 6.76 -3.65
CA TYR A 23 2.08 7.04 -3.80
C TYR A 23 2.48 8.46 -3.40
N ASP A 24 1.71 9.47 -3.84
CA ASP A 24 2.01 10.88 -3.58
C ASP A 24 1.42 11.40 -2.25
N ILE A 25 0.71 10.55 -1.50
CA ILE A 25 -0.06 10.93 -0.31
C ILE A 25 0.62 10.44 0.97
N VAL A 26 1.28 9.29 0.92
CA VAL A 26 1.84 8.63 2.10
C VAL A 26 3.36 8.71 2.11
N ASP A 27 3.95 8.83 3.30
CA ASP A 27 5.40 8.86 3.46
C ASP A 27 5.99 7.44 3.42
N TYR A 28 5.23 6.44 3.90
CA TYR A 28 5.68 5.05 3.97
C TYR A 28 4.52 4.07 3.73
N PHE A 29 4.81 3.01 2.95
CA PHE A 29 3.97 1.83 2.85
C PHE A 29 4.48 0.74 3.79
N VAL A 30 3.59 0.20 4.61
CA VAL A 30 3.84 -0.93 5.51
C VAL A 30 2.99 -2.09 5.02
N ILE A 31 3.65 -3.05 4.35
CA ILE A 31 3.00 -4.22 3.78
C ILE A 31 3.29 -5.41 4.70
N THR A 32 2.23 -6.13 5.10
CA THR A 32 2.34 -7.31 5.97
C THR A 32 1.69 -8.52 5.29
N GLU A 33 2.34 -9.68 5.30
CA GLU A 33 1.72 -10.96 4.90
C GLU A 33 0.68 -11.45 5.93
#